data_AF-A0A4V2EJG8-F1
#
_entry.id   AF-A0A4V2EJG8-F1
#
_cell.length_a   1.000
_cell.length_b   1.000
_cell.length_c   1.000
_cell.angle_alpha   90.00
_cell.angle_beta   90.00
_cell.angle_gamma   90.00
#
_symmetry.space_group_name_H-M   'P 1'
#
loop_
_entity.id
_entity.type
_entity.pdbx_description
1 polymer ?
#
loop_
_entity_poly.entity_id
_entity_poly.type
_entity_poly.pdbx_seq_one_letter_code
_entity_poly.pdbx_strand_id
1 'polypeptide(L)'
;MMYKPKKLFMGASLLAVSTLPTYASAAAMCGTTTTTGNALTLGQTECISGNGLYFYVDIEQDGTPLNITTDGGIGEADILVNKGNWATSSAYTARTNTQGTNYSLKITANQGRLYISVFGTHEQVQLALTQTVGEQPTKDKCLEAKQQSGEIALNEALCIGGNGLYYYVDVPQDNTELTIETQAVKVKRIFLSTIVAGQHVVAILCHLRMLAPMKH
;
A
#
# COMPACT_ATOMS: atom_id res chain seq x y z
N MET A 1 39.84 17.81 73.63
CA MET A 1 38.46 17.28 73.76
C MET A 1 37.61 17.86 72.64
N MET A 2 36.60 17.09 72.18
CA MET A 2 35.51 17.46 71.26
C MET A 2 35.90 17.78 69.80
N TYR A 3 35.18 17.38 68.75
CA TYR A 3 34.15 16.35 68.49
C TYR A 3 33.99 16.34 66.95
N LYS A 4 34.09 15.18 66.29
CA LYS A 4 33.81 15.04 64.85
C LYS A 4 32.29 14.91 64.65
N PRO A 5 31.61 15.77 63.86
CA PRO A 5 30.22 15.53 63.53
C PRO A 5 30.11 14.53 62.35
N LYS A 6 29.36 13.45 62.56
CA LYS A 6 28.90 12.53 61.50
C LYS A 6 27.77 13.23 60.73
N LYS A 7 27.93 13.40 59.41
CA LYS A 7 26.82 13.82 58.54
C LYS A 7 25.90 12.62 58.29
N LEU A 8 24.68 12.68 58.80
CA LEU A 8 23.57 11.82 58.39
C LEU A 8 23.06 12.31 57.03
N PHE A 9 23.01 11.44 56.02
CA PHE A 9 22.26 11.69 54.79
C PHE A 9 20.82 11.16 54.99
N MET A 10 19.84 12.07 55.05
CA MET A 10 18.43 11.72 54.91
C MET A 10 18.08 11.71 53.41
N GLY A 11 17.78 10.53 52.87
CA GLY A 11 17.26 10.40 51.51
C GLY A 11 15.77 10.73 51.48
N ALA A 12 15.39 11.76 50.71
CA ALA A 12 14.00 12.04 50.36
C ALA A 12 13.71 11.38 49.01
N SER A 13 12.82 10.38 48.99
CA SER A 13 12.32 9.81 47.74
C SER A 13 11.15 10.66 47.25
N LEU A 14 11.33 11.36 46.14
CA LEU A 14 10.24 11.97 45.38
C LEU A 14 9.55 10.88 44.56
N LEU A 15 8.30 10.54 44.90
CA LEU A 15 7.40 9.85 43.98
C LEU A 15 6.72 10.93 43.11
N ALA A 16 7.29 11.19 41.94
CA ALA A 16 6.62 11.99 40.92
C ALA A 16 5.53 11.12 40.27
N VAL A 17 4.28 11.31 40.68
CA VAL A 17 3.13 10.74 39.97
C VAL A 17 2.91 11.59 38.72
N SER A 18 3.33 11.06 37.57
CA SER A 18 3.06 11.67 36.28
C SER A 18 1.61 11.39 35.89
N THR A 19 0.74 12.37 36.05
CA THR A 19 -0.55 12.38 35.36
C THR A 19 -0.31 12.76 33.90
N LEU A 20 -0.34 11.77 33.01
CA LEU A 20 -0.34 12.02 31.56
C LEU A 20 -1.64 12.75 31.23
N PRO A 21 -1.60 13.93 30.57
CA PRO A 21 -2.81 14.52 30.04
C PRO A 21 -3.30 13.60 28.93
N THR A 22 -4.52 13.10 29.05
CA THR A 22 -5.24 12.48 27.93
C THR A 22 -5.59 13.58 26.95
N TYR A 23 -4.63 13.92 26.08
CA TYR A 23 -4.94 14.61 24.84
C TYR A 23 -5.66 13.58 23.97
N ALA A 24 -6.99 13.67 23.90
CA ALA A 24 -7.70 13.18 22.74
C ALA A 24 -6.96 13.79 21.53
N SER A 25 -6.27 12.95 20.78
CA SER A 25 -5.51 13.39 19.61
C SER A 25 -6.50 14.07 18.69
N ALA A 26 -6.45 15.40 18.58
CA ALA A 26 -6.88 16.05 17.36
C ALA A 26 -6.19 15.27 16.23
N ALA A 27 -6.97 14.69 15.32
CA ALA A 27 -6.41 13.96 14.18
C ALA A 27 -5.29 14.83 13.61
N ALA A 28 -4.07 14.30 13.54
CA ALA A 28 -2.94 15.06 13.04
C ALA A 28 -3.29 15.49 11.62
N MET A 29 -3.46 16.80 11.43
CA MET A 29 -3.83 17.38 10.15
C MET A 29 -2.72 17.07 9.14
N CYS A 30 -3.10 16.67 7.92
CA CYS A 30 -2.15 16.11 6.95
C CYS A 30 -1.16 17.12 6.34
N GLY A 31 -1.34 18.42 6.56
CA GLY A 31 -0.39 19.46 6.19
C GLY A 31 -0.81 20.28 4.97
N THR A 32 0.13 20.56 4.06
CA THR A 32 -0.08 21.44 2.90
C THR A 32 -1.11 20.84 1.95
N THR A 33 -2.14 21.62 1.62
CA THR A 33 -3.21 21.17 0.74
C THR A 33 -2.76 21.04 -0.71
N THR A 34 -3.05 19.89 -1.30
CA THR A 34 -2.88 19.56 -2.71
C THR A 34 -3.94 20.27 -3.55
N THR A 35 -3.49 20.88 -4.65
CA THR A 35 -4.39 21.53 -5.61
C THR A 35 -5.21 20.50 -6.38
N THR A 36 -6.49 20.80 -6.58
CA THR A 36 -7.39 20.03 -7.45
C THR A 36 -6.96 20.10 -8.93
N GLY A 37 -7.34 19.10 -9.71
CA GLY A 37 -7.12 18.98 -11.15
C GLY A 37 -5.84 18.22 -11.52
N ASN A 38 -5.10 17.74 -10.52
CA ASN A 38 -3.82 17.06 -10.71
C ASN A 38 -3.99 15.54 -10.88
N ALA A 39 -2.98 14.92 -11.49
CA ALA A 39 -2.86 13.48 -11.56
C ALA A 39 -2.49 12.92 -10.17
N LEU A 40 -3.06 11.77 -9.82
CA LEU A 40 -2.62 10.93 -8.71
C LEU A 40 -1.73 9.83 -9.27
N THR A 41 -0.77 9.43 -8.45
CA THR A 41 0.11 8.30 -8.72
C THR A 41 -0.20 7.20 -7.70
N LEU A 42 -0.13 5.93 -8.12
CA LEU A 42 -0.32 4.80 -7.21
C LEU A 42 0.68 4.88 -6.04
N GLY A 43 0.20 4.59 -4.82
CA GLY A 43 0.98 4.69 -3.60
C GLY A 43 1.17 6.12 -3.08
N GLN A 44 0.72 7.15 -3.81
CA GLN A 44 0.76 8.52 -3.31
C GLN A 44 -0.37 8.82 -2.34
N THR A 45 -0.07 9.79 -1.49
CA THR A 45 -0.96 10.31 -0.47
C THR A 45 -0.94 11.83 -0.54
N GLU A 46 -2.13 12.40 -0.71
CA GLU A 46 -2.37 13.83 -0.83
C GLU A 46 -3.09 14.35 0.41
N CYS A 47 -2.93 15.64 0.69
CA CYS A 47 -3.69 16.32 1.74
C CYS A 47 -4.72 17.24 1.09
N ILE A 48 -6.01 17.02 1.32
CA ILE A 48 -7.08 17.73 0.60
C ILE A 48 -7.96 18.55 1.54
N SER A 49 -8.44 19.69 1.04
CA SER A 49 -9.36 20.59 1.74
C SER A 49 -10.19 21.35 0.72
N GLY A 50 -11.48 21.53 1.00
CA GLY A 50 -12.42 22.19 0.11
C GLY A 50 -13.67 21.36 -0.13
N ASN A 51 -14.26 21.51 -1.33
CA ASN A 51 -15.43 20.77 -1.77
C ASN A 51 -15.42 20.70 -3.31
N GLY A 52 -15.76 19.56 -3.87
CA GLY A 52 -15.73 19.36 -5.32
C GLY A 52 -14.31 19.40 -5.84
N LEU A 53 -13.46 18.54 -5.29
CA LEU A 53 -12.09 18.36 -5.77
C LEU A 53 -12.07 17.25 -6.82
N TYR A 54 -11.18 17.38 -7.79
CA TYR A 54 -11.12 16.57 -9.00
C TYR A 54 -9.70 16.06 -9.20
N PHE A 55 -9.53 14.76 -9.36
CA PHE A 55 -8.24 14.09 -9.54
C PHE A 55 -8.36 12.98 -10.59
N TYR A 56 -7.27 12.60 -11.24
CA TYR A 56 -7.30 11.48 -12.17
C TYR A 56 -6.08 10.60 -12.03
N VAL A 57 -6.20 9.34 -12.43
CA VAL A 57 -5.06 8.42 -12.54
C VAL A 57 -5.13 7.73 -13.90
N ASP A 58 -3.99 7.60 -14.56
CA ASP A 58 -3.87 6.85 -15.81
C ASP A 58 -3.49 5.40 -15.47
N ILE A 59 -4.37 4.46 -15.83
CA ILE A 59 -4.21 3.04 -15.55
C ILE A 59 -3.60 2.34 -16.75
N GLU A 60 -2.55 1.56 -16.52
CA GLU A 60 -1.76 0.95 -17.59
C GLU A 60 -2.38 -0.35 -18.13
N GLN A 61 -3.05 -1.12 -17.27
CA GLN A 61 -3.56 -2.46 -17.58
C GLN A 61 -5.02 -2.64 -17.18
N ASP A 62 -5.74 -3.44 -17.97
CA ASP A 62 -7.10 -3.86 -17.65
C ASP A 62 -7.15 -4.68 -16.36
N GLY A 63 -8.27 -4.61 -15.64
CA GLY A 63 -8.46 -5.41 -14.44
C GLY A 63 -7.63 -4.98 -13.23
N THR A 64 -7.09 -3.75 -13.21
CA THR A 64 -6.27 -3.23 -12.11
C THR A 64 -7.12 -2.98 -10.85
N PRO A 65 -6.88 -3.71 -9.75
CA PRO A 65 -7.59 -3.51 -8.48
C PRO A 65 -7.05 -2.31 -7.71
N LEU A 66 -7.92 -1.36 -7.36
CA LEU A 66 -7.58 -0.12 -6.66
C LEU A 66 -8.38 0.02 -5.37
N ASN A 67 -7.78 0.68 -4.39
CA ASN A 67 -8.45 1.21 -3.22
C ASN A 67 -8.11 2.68 -3.06
N ILE A 68 -9.16 3.49 -3.09
CA ILE A 68 -9.10 4.93 -2.85
C ILE A 68 -9.61 5.14 -1.43
N THR A 69 -8.82 5.81 -0.60
CA THR A 69 -9.16 6.05 0.79
C THR A 69 -9.10 7.51 1.13
N THR A 70 -10.01 7.94 2.00
CA THR A 70 -9.89 9.19 2.74
C THR A 70 -9.74 8.86 4.22
N ASP A 71 -8.88 9.59 4.94
CA ASP A 71 -8.68 9.39 6.39
C ASP A 71 -8.35 10.71 7.10
N GLY A 72 -8.69 10.80 8.39
CA GLY A 72 -8.40 11.96 9.22
C GLY A 72 -9.21 13.19 8.84
N GLY A 73 -8.74 14.37 9.27
CA GLY A 73 -9.42 15.64 9.00
C GLY A 73 -10.83 15.75 9.61
N ILE A 74 -11.61 16.72 9.09
CA ILE A 74 -12.98 17.00 9.52
C ILE A 74 -13.89 17.28 8.32
N GLY A 75 -15.20 17.10 8.52
CA GLY A 75 -16.22 17.39 7.52
C GLY A 75 -16.69 16.14 6.76
N GLU A 76 -16.93 16.31 5.45
CA GLU A 76 -17.47 15.29 4.56
C GLU A 76 -16.56 15.14 3.33
N ALA A 77 -16.03 13.95 3.06
CA ALA A 77 -15.10 13.71 1.96
C ALA A 77 -15.52 12.51 1.08
N ASP A 78 -16.75 12.53 0.60
CA ASP A 78 -17.31 11.47 -0.24
C ASP A 78 -16.50 11.28 -1.52
N ILE A 79 -16.04 10.05 -1.75
CA ILE A 79 -15.27 9.66 -2.93
C ILE A 79 -16.25 9.21 -4.02
N LEU A 80 -16.12 9.77 -5.22
CA LEU A 80 -16.84 9.37 -6.42
C LEU A 80 -15.84 9.05 -7.52
N VAL A 81 -16.12 8.01 -8.31
CA VAL A 81 -15.29 7.66 -9.48
C VAL A 81 -16.13 7.51 -10.73
N ASN A 82 -15.55 7.84 -11.87
CA ASN A 82 -16.18 7.61 -13.16
C ASN A 82 -15.14 7.34 -14.25
N LYS A 83 -15.58 6.62 -15.30
CA LYS A 83 -14.79 6.37 -16.50
C LYS A 83 -15.13 7.42 -17.56
N GLY A 84 -14.12 7.90 -18.28
CA GLY A 84 -14.29 8.82 -19.42
C GLY A 84 -14.40 10.30 -19.07
N ASN A 85 -15.13 10.68 -18.02
CA ASN A 85 -15.32 12.07 -17.58
C ASN A 85 -15.27 12.21 -16.05
N TRP A 86 -15.23 13.44 -15.54
CA TRP A 86 -15.36 13.74 -14.11
C TRP A 86 -16.61 13.12 -13.48
N ALA A 87 -16.45 12.56 -12.27
CA ALA A 87 -17.55 12.02 -11.50
C ALA A 87 -18.35 13.16 -10.86
N THR A 88 -19.67 13.04 -10.85
CA THR A 88 -20.58 14.01 -10.22
C THR A 88 -21.59 13.27 -9.36
N SER A 89 -22.33 14.00 -8.51
CA SER A 89 -23.38 13.41 -7.68
C SER A 89 -24.50 12.71 -8.48
N SER A 90 -24.69 13.06 -9.74
CA SER A 90 -25.68 12.47 -10.65
C SER A 90 -25.09 11.53 -11.70
N ALA A 91 -23.77 11.48 -11.87
CA ALA A 91 -23.10 10.61 -12.83
C ALA A 91 -21.77 10.08 -12.26
N TYR A 92 -21.80 8.83 -11.81
CA TYR A 92 -20.66 8.11 -11.25
C TYR A 92 -20.78 6.61 -11.56
N THR A 93 -19.64 5.92 -11.55
CA THR A 93 -19.56 4.46 -11.63
C THR A 93 -19.60 3.82 -10.24
N ALA A 94 -18.91 4.42 -9.26
CA ALA A 94 -18.94 4.00 -7.87
C ALA A 94 -18.76 5.21 -6.94
N ARG A 95 -19.25 5.10 -5.70
CA ARG A 95 -19.10 6.14 -4.68
C ARG A 95 -19.13 5.60 -3.26
N THR A 96 -18.59 6.37 -2.33
CA THR A 96 -18.96 6.32 -0.90
C THR A 96 -20.19 7.19 -0.67
N ASN A 97 -20.99 6.91 0.36
CA ASN A 97 -22.24 7.63 0.61
C ASN A 97 -22.60 7.70 2.10
N THR A 98 -21.56 7.71 2.94
CA THR A 98 -21.68 7.78 4.39
C THR A 98 -21.35 9.19 4.87
N GLN A 99 -21.46 9.43 6.17
CA GLN A 99 -21.08 10.71 6.79
C GLN A 99 -19.67 10.61 7.41
N GLY A 100 -18.87 11.66 7.23
CA GLY A 100 -17.50 11.79 7.72
C GLY A 100 -16.42 11.86 6.65
N THR A 101 -15.19 11.54 7.06
CA THR A 101 -13.98 11.68 6.23
C THR A 101 -13.20 10.38 6.09
N ASN A 102 -13.57 9.32 6.80
CA ASN A 102 -12.84 8.05 6.81
C ASN A 102 -13.54 7.04 5.89
N TYR A 103 -13.06 6.92 4.65
CA TYR A 103 -13.67 6.07 3.65
C TYR A 103 -12.66 5.16 2.94
N SER A 104 -13.18 4.05 2.43
CA SER A 104 -12.46 3.13 1.56
C SER A 104 -13.38 2.73 0.41
N LEU A 105 -12.95 3.01 -0.81
CA LEU A 105 -13.63 2.65 -2.04
C LEU A 105 -12.74 1.72 -2.87
N LYS A 106 -13.09 0.44 -2.87
CA LYS A 106 -12.42 -0.59 -3.68
C LYS A 106 -13.10 -0.74 -5.03
N ILE A 107 -12.32 -0.70 -6.11
CA ILE A 107 -12.79 -0.83 -7.49
C ILE A 107 -11.80 -1.65 -8.32
N THR A 108 -12.27 -2.14 -9.47
CA THR A 108 -11.40 -2.67 -10.52
C THR A 108 -11.45 -1.71 -11.71
N ALA A 109 -10.33 -1.07 -12.01
CA ALA A 109 -10.18 -0.15 -13.12
C ALA A 109 -9.62 -0.88 -14.35
N ASN A 110 -9.93 -0.35 -15.52
CA ASN A 110 -9.39 -0.83 -16.78
C ASN A 110 -8.37 0.18 -17.31
N GLN A 111 -7.60 -0.21 -18.33
CA GLN A 111 -6.65 0.65 -19.00
C GLN A 111 -7.30 1.98 -19.42
N GLY A 112 -6.54 3.06 -19.23
CA GLY A 112 -6.97 4.42 -19.52
C GLY A 112 -7.24 5.25 -18.27
N ARG A 113 -7.79 6.45 -18.48
CA ARG A 113 -7.97 7.44 -17.41
C ARG A 113 -9.18 7.14 -16.54
N LEU A 114 -8.94 7.01 -15.25
CA LEU A 114 -9.96 7.00 -14.21
C LEU A 114 -10.07 8.40 -13.59
N TYR A 115 -11.29 8.92 -13.50
CA TYR A 115 -11.57 10.20 -12.84
C TYR A 115 -12.10 9.95 -11.44
N ILE A 116 -11.55 10.67 -10.48
CA ILE A 116 -11.84 10.62 -9.05
C ILE A 116 -12.30 12.01 -8.63
N SER A 117 -13.36 12.10 -7.86
CA SER A 117 -13.89 13.37 -7.35
C SER A 117 -14.21 13.22 -5.88
N VAL A 118 -13.92 14.26 -5.10
CA VAL A 118 -14.19 14.30 -3.66
C VAL A 118 -15.18 15.41 -3.37
N PHE A 119 -16.36 15.04 -2.89
CA PHE A 119 -17.46 15.95 -2.58
C PHE A 119 -17.79 15.97 -1.09
N GLY A 120 -18.39 17.08 -0.66
CA GLY A 120 -18.57 17.39 0.75
C GLY A 120 -17.50 18.39 1.19
N THR A 121 -17.89 19.27 2.11
CA THR A 121 -16.97 20.27 2.66
C THR A 121 -16.08 19.57 3.68
N HIS A 122 -14.79 19.51 3.41
CA HIS A 122 -13.80 18.87 4.27
C HIS A 122 -12.55 19.72 4.44
N GLU A 123 -11.84 19.49 5.55
CA GLU A 123 -10.55 20.12 5.84
C GLU A 123 -9.55 19.07 6.33
N GLN A 124 -8.33 19.17 5.81
CA GLN A 124 -7.15 18.39 6.21
C GLN A 124 -7.38 16.87 6.20
N VAL A 125 -8.06 16.39 5.14
CA VAL A 125 -8.30 14.97 4.91
C VAL A 125 -7.17 14.39 4.06
N GLN A 126 -6.65 13.24 4.46
CA GLN A 126 -5.67 12.50 3.68
C GLN A 126 -6.40 11.72 2.57
N LEU A 127 -6.03 11.92 1.31
CA LEU A 127 -6.50 11.12 0.17
C LEU A 127 -5.37 10.22 -0.30
N ALA A 128 -5.57 8.91 -0.28
CA ALA A 128 -4.59 7.95 -0.78
C ALA A 128 -5.17 7.08 -1.88
N LEU A 129 -4.34 6.77 -2.88
CA LEU A 129 -4.66 5.84 -3.96
C LEU A 129 -3.67 4.69 -3.90
N THR A 130 -4.16 3.49 -3.64
CA THR A 130 -3.34 2.28 -3.56
C THR A 130 -3.84 1.23 -4.56
N GLN A 131 -2.93 0.46 -5.13
CA GLN A 131 -3.30 -0.78 -5.80
C GLN A 131 -3.51 -1.83 -4.71
N THR A 132 -4.70 -2.43 -4.63
CA THR A 132 -4.90 -3.53 -3.68
C THR A 132 -4.42 -4.81 -4.31
N VAL A 133 -3.58 -5.57 -3.61
CA VAL A 133 -3.39 -6.98 -3.95
C VAL A 133 -4.78 -7.61 -3.90
N GLY A 134 -5.29 -8.04 -5.06
CA GLY A 134 -6.51 -8.83 -5.11
C GLY A 134 -6.37 -10.01 -4.15
N GLU A 135 -7.47 -10.48 -3.57
CA GLU A 135 -7.49 -11.66 -2.72
C GLU A 135 -6.48 -12.70 -3.24
N GLN A 136 -5.46 -12.99 -2.43
CA GLN A 136 -4.45 -14.00 -2.75
C GLN A 136 -5.21 -15.20 -3.31
N PRO A 137 -4.83 -15.75 -4.48
CA PRO A 137 -5.44 -16.97 -4.96
C PRO A 137 -5.34 -17.98 -3.82
N THR A 138 -6.51 -18.35 -3.29
CA THR A 138 -6.65 -19.25 -2.15
C THR A 138 -5.76 -20.45 -2.42
N LYS A 139 -4.72 -20.61 -1.59
CA LYS A 139 -3.80 -21.72 -1.26
C LYS A 139 -3.70 -23.01 -2.13
N ASP A 140 -4.58 -23.30 -3.09
CA ASP A 140 -4.72 -24.60 -3.77
C ASP A 140 -4.78 -24.52 -5.31
N LYS A 141 -4.22 -23.48 -5.96
CA LYS A 141 -4.20 -23.41 -7.44
C LYS A 141 -2.95 -23.92 -8.15
N CYS A 142 -2.05 -24.63 -7.45
CA CYS A 142 -0.93 -25.31 -8.12
C CYS A 142 -1.20 -26.73 -8.57
N LEU A 143 -2.21 -26.89 -9.43
CA LEU A 143 -2.60 -28.21 -9.93
C LEU A 143 -2.60 -28.36 -11.45
N GLU A 144 -2.57 -27.30 -12.27
CA GLU A 144 -2.92 -27.49 -13.68
C GLU A 144 -1.93 -27.02 -14.75
N ALA A 145 -0.93 -26.16 -14.45
CA ALA A 145 0.13 -25.85 -15.43
C ALA A 145 1.42 -25.36 -14.78
N LYS A 146 2.56 -25.95 -15.18
CA LYS A 146 3.90 -25.42 -14.84
C LYS A 146 4.31 -24.40 -15.89
N GLN A 147 4.62 -23.17 -15.48
CA GLN A 147 5.12 -22.17 -16.44
C GLN A 147 6.60 -22.42 -16.77
N GLN A 148 6.98 -22.20 -18.03
CA GLN A 148 8.39 -22.05 -18.42
C GLN A 148 8.87 -20.62 -18.09
N SER A 149 10.18 -20.39 -18.21
CA SER A 149 10.78 -19.06 -18.03
C SER A 149 10.04 -18.00 -18.84
N GLY A 150 9.86 -16.80 -18.28
CA GLY A 150 9.14 -15.73 -18.96
C GLY A 150 8.65 -14.64 -18.01
N GLU A 151 7.77 -13.79 -18.52
CA GLU A 151 7.13 -12.74 -17.75
C GLU A 151 6.20 -13.32 -16.68
N ILE A 152 6.10 -12.62 -15.57
CA ILE A 152 5.09 -12.81 -14.52
C ILE A 152 4.35 -11.48 -14.38
N ALA A 153 3.03 -11.49 -14.54
CA ALA A 153 2.24 -10.30 -14.25
C ALA A 153 2.20 -10.03 -12.74
N LEU A 154 2.13 -8.76 -12.36
CA LEU A 154 1.96 -8.39 -10.95
C LEU A 154 0.69 -9.03 -10.39
N ASN A 155 0.80 -9.60 -9.19
CA ASN A 155 -0.26 -10.29 -8.47
C ASN A 155 -0.73 -11.62 -9.11
N GLU A 156 0.00 -12.15 -10.08
CA GLU A 156 -0.26 -13.48 -10.63
C GLU A 156 0.42 -14.58 -9.79
N ALA A 157 -0.33 -15.61 -9.41
CA ALA A 157 0.24 -16.81 -8.79
C ALA A 157 0.48 -17.86 -9.86
N LEU A 158 1.76 -18.21 -10.03
CA LEU A 158 2.21 -19.17 -11.02
C LEU A 158 2.86 -20.37 -10.36
N CYS A 159 2.68 -21.52 -10.99
CA CYS A 159 3.26 -22.77 -10.51
C CYS A 159 4.56 -22.99 -11.26
N ILE A 160 5.66 -22.80 -10.55
CA ILE A 160 7.00 -22.94 -11.09
C ILE A 160 7.52 -24.35 -10.79
N GLY A 161 8.03 -25.05 -11.80
CA GLY A 161 8.56 -26.39 -11.61
C GLY A 161 9.55 -26.78 -12.69
N GLY A 162 10.83 -26.80 -12.33
CA GLY A 162 11.93 -27.09 -13.26
C GLY A 162 13.27 -26.67 -12.66
N ASN A 163 14.34 -26.83 -13.42
CA ASN A 163 15.68 -26.41 -13.03
C ASN A 163 16.16 -25.26 -13.93
N GLY A 164 16.65 -24.18 -13.33
CA GLY A 164 17.23 -23.07 -14.09
C GLY A 164 16.18 -22.24 -14.86
N LEU A 165 15.01 -22.03 -14.25
CA LEU A 165 13.99 -21.15 -14.81
C LEU A 165 14.31 -19.69 -14.44
N TYR A 166 13.91 -18.78 -15.33
CA TYR A 166 14.10 -17.34 -15.20
C TYR A 166 12.76 -16.63 -15.36
N TYR A 167 12.45 -15.74 -14.42
CA TYR A 167 11.23 -14.95 -14.46
C TYR A 167 11.53 -13.49 -14.23
N TYR A 168 10.84 -12.64 -14.98
CA TYR A 168 10.89 -11.18 -14.85
C TYR A 168 9.49 -10.62 -14.62
N VAL A 169 9.44 -9.47 -13.93
CA VAL A 169 8.23 -8.69 -13.70
C VAL A 169 8.54 -7.26 -14.10
N ASP A 170 7.57 -6.62 -14.76
CA ASP A 170 7.69 -5.19 -15.05
C ASP A 170 7.35 -4.39 -13.79
N VAL A 171 8.30 -3.53 -13.39
CA VAL A 171 8.16 -2.68 -12.20
C VAL A 171 7.49 -1.38 -12.65
N PRO A 172 6.30 -1.03 -12.13
CA PRO A 172 5.51 0.06 -12.68
C PRO A 172 6.13 1.43 -12.36
N GLN A 173 6.84 1.54 -11.23
CA GLN A 173 7.42 2.80 -10.76
C GLN A 173 8.72 2.60 -9.99
N ASP A 174 9.53 3.65 -9.95
CA ASP A 174 10.74 3.69 -9.13
C ASP A 174 10.40 3.48 -7.65
N ASN A 175 11.29 2.78 -6.94
CA ASN A 175 11.15 2.51 -5.51
C ASN A 175 9.91 1.67 -5.12
N THR A 176 9.34 0.92 -6.08
CA THR A 176 8.30 -0.07 -5.80
C THR A 176 8.88 -1.21 -4.96
N GLU A 177 8.32 -1.46 -3.79
CA GLU A 177 8.65 -2.63 -2.98
C GLU A 177 7.90 -3.85 -3.53
N LEU A 178 8.65 -4.82 -4.08
CA LEU A 178 8.11 -6.08 -4.58
C LEU A 178 8.27 -7.17 -3.55
N THR A 179 7.17 -7.78 -3.12
CA THR A 179 7.18 -8.97 -2.26
C THR A 179 6.95 -10.21 -3.10
N ILE A 180 7.90 -11.15 -3.07
CA ILE A 180 7.76 -12.46 -3.70
C ILE A 180 7.43 -13.48 -2.62
N GLU A 181 6.22 -14.01 -2.64
CA GLU A 181 5.81 -15.09 -1.73
C GLU A 181 5.87 -16.44 -2.44
N THR A 182 6.67 -17.35 -1.91
CA THR A 182 6.73 -18.74 -2.42
C THR A 182 6.04 -19.67 -1.45
N GLN A 183 5.09 -20.47 -1.92
CA GLN A 183 4.33 -21.40 -1.06
C GLN A 183 5.01 -22.77 -0.90
N ALA A 184 6.27 -22.94 -1.34
CA ALA A 184 6.99 -24.22 -1.31
C ALA A 184 8.01 -24.32 -0.17
N VAL A 185 8.02 -25.47 0.51
CA VAL A 185 8.83 -25.80 1.71
C VAL A 185 10.36 -25.84 1.45
N LYS A 186 10.83 -25.70 0.20
CA LYS A 186 12.27 -25.78 -0.15
C LYS A 186 12.69 -24.81 -1.25
N VAL A 187 12.60 -23.51 -1.00
CA VAL A 187 13.30 -22.50 -1.80
C VAL A 187 14.65 -22.23 -1.15
N LYS A 188 15.77 -22.53 -1.84
CA LYS A 188 17.10 -22.49 -1.23
C LYS A 188 17.72 -21.08 -1.25
N ARG A 189 17.51 -20.28 -2.30
CA ARG A 189 17.93 -18.88 -2.43
C ARG A 189 17.10 -18.17 -3.51
N ILE A 190 16.75 -16.91 -3.27
CA ILE A 190 16.26 -15.95 -4.27
C ILE A 190 17.40 -14.94 -4.46
N PHE A 191 17.80 -14.70 -5.71
CA PHE A 191 18.74 -13.63 -6.04
C PHE A 191 17.94 -12.47 -6.62
N LEU A 192 18.04 -11.29 -6.00
CA LEU A 192 17.52 -10.05 -6.56
C LEU A 192 18.69 -9.35 -7.26
N SER A 193 18.50 -8.94 -8.51
CA SER A 193 19.37 -7.98 -9.18
C SER A 193 18.88 -6.56 -8.89
N THR A 194 19.78 -5.59 -8.98
CA THR A 194 19.50 -4.17 -8.75
C THR A 194 18.36 -3.66 -9.63
N ILE A 195 17.38 -3.00 -9.01
CA ILE A 195 16.23 -2.37 -9.67
C ILE A 195 16.72 -1.12 -10.40
N VAL A 196 16.47 -1.02 -11.71
CA VAL A 196 16.74 0.18 -12.51
C VAL A 196 15.49 0.49 -13.33
N ALA A 197 15.02 1.74 -13.26
CA ALA A 197 13.90 2.26 -14.03
C ALA A 197 14.03 1.94 -15.53
N GLY A 198 12.97 1.42 -16.15
CA GLY A 198 12.91 1.26 -17.62
C GLY A 198 13.73 0.11 -18.22
N GLN A 199 14.20 -0.85 -17.41
CA GLN A 199 14.70 -2.14 -17.89
C GLN A 199 13.86 -3.30 -17.33
N HIS A 200 13.60 -4.33 -18.15
CA HIS A 200 13.06 -5.61 -17.70
C HIS A 200 14.01 -6.21 -16.65
N VAL A 201 13.72 -6.06 -15.36
CA VAL A 201 14.59 -6.59 -14.30
C VAL A 201 13.77 -7.10 -13.13
N VAL A 202 13.55 -8.42 -13.13
CA VAL A 202 14.00 -9.33 -12.06
C VAL A 202 14.37 -10.64 -12.78
N ALA A 203 15.39 -11.38 -12.33
CA ALA A 203 15.67 -12.74 -12.82
C ALA A 203 15.62 -13.69 -11.63
N ILE A 204 14.45 -14.28 -11.35
CA ILE A 204 14.31 -15.26 -10.27
C ILE A 204 15.01 -16.57 -10.68
N LEU A 205 16.30 -16.74 -10.38
CA LEU A 205 17.01 -17.99 -10.63
C LEU A 205 16.67 -19.03 -9.55
N CYS A 206 15.69 -19.89 -9.82
CA CYS A 206 15.37 -21.00 -8.93
C CYS A 206 16.22 -22.24 -9.28
N HIS A 207 17.27 -22.51 -8.51
CA HIS A 207 18.11 -23.71 -8.67
C HIS A 207 17.55 -24.85 -7.80
N LEU A 208 16.91 -25.85 -8.42
CA LEU A 208 16.29 -27.00 -7.74
C LEU A 208 17.12 -28.29 -7.96
N ARG A 209 18.27 -28.41 -7.30
CA ARG A 209 19.02 -29.68 -7.36
C ARG A 209 18.19 -30.79 -6.68
N MET A 210 17.70 -31.75 -7.46
CA MET A 210 17.11 -32.98 -6.91
C MET A 210 18.20 -33.69 -6.10
N LEU A 211 18.13 -33.63 -4.77
CA LEU A 211 18.83 -34.60 -3.95
C LEU A 211 17.98 -35.87 -3.99
N ALA A 212 18.41 -36.82 -4.82
CA ALA A 212 17.92 -38.19 -4.73
C ALA A 212 18.09 -38.67 -3.27
N PRO A 213 17.14 -39.45 -2.72
CA PRO A 213 17.31 -40.00 -1.38
C PRO A 213 18.53 -40.94 -1.38
N MET A 214 19.55 -40.61 -0.60
CA MET A 214 20.60 -41.57 -0.28
C MET A 214 19.96 -42.65 0.60
N LYS A 215 19.79 -43.85 0.04
CA LYS A 215 19.58 -45.05 0.83
C LYS A 215 20.87 -45.34 1.60
N HIS A 216 20.78 -45.40 2.92
CA HIS A 216 21.42 -46.44 3.74
C HIS A 216 20.56 -46.65 4.99
#